data_AF-A0AAI9WFR5-F1
#
_entry.id   AF-A0AAI9WFR5-F1
#
_cell.length_a   1.000
_cell.length_b   1.000
_cell.length_c   1.000
_cell.angle_alpha   90.00
_cell.angle_beta   90.00
_cell.angle_gamma   90.00
#
_symmetry.space_group_name_H-M   'P 1'
#
loop_
_entity.id
_entity.type
_entity.pdbx_description
1 polymer ?
#
loop_
_entity_poly.entity_id
_entity_poly.type
_entity_poly.pdbx_seq_one_letter_code
_entity_poly.pdbx_strand_id
1 'polypeptide(L)'
;MRKDICRGIWYSVRVLLQFDNKHDAKKLIHCAGLTKSNCLELESDFGLVCQKTLDFIDYAFEEDGVDNCSKCKHYYIQHDNCTMQCHWLGKRITPRKKPCKHYKMRNGV
;
A
#
# COMPACT_ATOMS: atom_id res chain seq x y z
N MET A 1 -14.85 -3.03 -11.16
CA MET A 1 -15.60 -1.92 -10.50
C MET A 1 -16.15 -1.02 -11.59
N ARG A 2 -17.36 -0.47 -11.45
CA ARG A 2 -17.91 0.44 -12.48
C ARG A 2 -17.15 1.78 -12.48
N LYS A 3 -16.93 2.36 -13.66
CA LYS A 3 -16.06 3.54 -13.86
C LYS A 3 -16.58 4.79 -13.11
N ASP A 4 -17.89 4.95 -12.99
CA ASP A 4 -18.55 5.98 -12.16
C ASP A 4 -18.20 5.87 -10.67
N ILE A 5 -18.17 4.65 -10.13
CA ILE A 5 -17.77 4.39 -8.74
C ILE A 5 -16.29 4.74 -8.54
N CYS A 6 -15.42 4.32 -9.47
CA CYS A 6 -14.00 4.66 -9.42
C CYS A 6 -13.77 6.18 -9.45
N ARG A 7 -14.52 6.92 -10.27
CA ARG A 7 -14.47 8.38 -10.31
C ARG A 7 -14.91 9.02 -8.99
N GLY A 8 -15.98 8.53 -8.37
CA GLY A 8 -16.42 8.99 -7.05
C GLY A 8 -15.35 8.79 -5.98
N ILE A 9 -14.71 7.62 -5.95
CA ILE A 9 -13.61 7.32 -5.03
C ILE A 9 -12.42 8.25 -5.30
N TRP A 10 -12.06 8.46 -6.57
CA TRP A 10 -10.96 9.36 -6.93
C TRP A 10 -11.24 10.81 -6.51
N TYR A 11 -12.49 11.28 -6.64
CA TYR A 11 -12.87 12.59 -6.13
C TYR A 11 -12.65 12.71 -4.62
N SER A 12 -13.08 11.71 -3.84
CA SER A 12 -12.83 11.66 -2.39
C SER A 12 -11.34 11.66 -2.05
N VAL A 13 -10.52 10.93 -2.81
CA VAL A 13 -9.05 10.97 -2.68
C VAL A 13 -8.53 12.40 -2.86
N ARG A 14 -8.95 13.10 -3.92
CA ARG A 14 -8.51 14.48 -4.18
C ARG A 14 -8.92 15.43 -3.06
N VAL A 15 -10.14 15.29 -2.52
CA VAL A 15 -10.59 16.07 -1.35
C VAL A 15 -9.67 15.81 -0.15
N LEU A 16 -9.36 14.55 0.16
CA LEU A 16 -8.45 14.21 1.27
C LEU A 16 -7.05 14.83 1.09
N LEU A 17 -6.55 14.90 -0.15
CA LEU A 17 -5.27 15.54 -0.46
C LEU A 17 -5.28 17.07 -0.31
N GLN A 18 -6.45 17.72 -0.40
CA GLN A 18 -6.56 19.15 -0.08
C GLN A 18 -6.36 19.43 1.41
N PHE A 19 -6.68 18.46 2.27
CA PHE A 19 -6.47 18.51 3.72
C PHE A 19 -5.16 17.83 4.17
N ASP A 20 -4.24 17.57 3.24
CA ASP A 20 -2.97 16.86 3.49
C ASP A 20 -3.14 15.47 4.17
N ASN A 21 -4.32 14.86 4.08
CA ASN A 21 -4.60 13.54 4.64
C ASN A 21 -4.18 12.42 3.67
N LYS A 22 -2.87 12.32 3.43
CA LYS A 22 -2.27 11.29 2.56
C LYS A 22 -2.51 9.87 3.08
N HIS A 23 -2.61 9.70 4.39
CA HIS A 23 -2.78 8.38 5.02
C HIS A 23 -4.14 7.77 4.70
N ASP A 24 -5.21 8.50 4.92
CA ASP A 24 -6.56 7.99 4.63
C ASP A 24 -6.83 7.95 3.13
N ALA A 25 -6.24 8.86 2.34
CA ALA A 25 -6.24 8.76 0.89
C ALA A 25 -5.59 7.45 0.41
N LYS A 26 -4.41 7.08 0.97
CA LYS A 26 -3.72 5.82 0.66
C LYS A 26 -4.58 4.63 1.08
N LYS A 27 -5.17 4.63 2.27
CA LYS A 27 -6.09 3.56 2.68
C LYS A 27 -7.28 3.42 1.74
N LEU A 28 -7.89 4.53 1.32
CA LEU A 28 -9.08 4.53 0.49
C LEU A 28 -8.81 3.86 -0.87
N ILE A 29 -7.69 4.19 -1.54
CA ILE A 29 -7.35 3.54 -2.82
C ILE A 29 -7.07 2.04 -2.65
N HIS A 30 -6.42 1.64 -1.55
CA HIS A 30 -6.10 0.23 -1.26
C HIS A 30 -7.37 -0.57 -0.92
N CYS A 31 -8.25 -0.03 -0.08
CA CYS A 31 -9.54 -0.65 0.26
C CYS A 31 -10.48 -0.75 -0.96
N ALA A 32 -10.42 0.23 -1.86
CA ALA A 32 -11.15 0.20 -3.12
C ALA A 32 -10.55 -0.75 -4.16
N GLY A 33 -9.34 -1.29 -3.93
CA GLY A 33 -8.63 -2.11 -4.91
C GLY A 33 -8.26 -1.34 -6.19
N LEU A 34 -8.04 -0.02 -6.09
CA LEU A 34 -7.56 0.77 -7.22
C LEU A 34 -6.08 0.45 -7.47
N THR A 35 -5.74 0.21 -8.73
CA THR A 35 -4.35 0.06 -9.17
C THR A 35 -3.74 1.41 -9.52
N LYS A 36 -2.40 1.47 -9.60
CA LYS A 36 -1.69 2.67 -10.08
C LYS A 36 -2.21 3.14 -11.44
N SER A 37 -2.43 2.20 -12.36
CA SER A 37 -2.99 2.50 -13.69
C SER A 37 -4.39 3.11 -13.61
N ASN A 38 -5.26 2.62 -12.72
CA ASN A 38 -6.59 3.20 -12.56
C ASN A 38 -6.50 4.64 -12.03
N CYS A 39 -5.64 4.91 -11.05
CA CYS A 39 -5.48 6.25 -10.50
C CYS A 39 -4.95 7.24 -11.55
N LEU A 40 -4.00 6.83 -12.40
CA LEU A 40 -3.49 7.65 -13.50
C LEU A 40 -4.56 7.95 -14.56
N GLU A 41 -5.35 6.94 -14.95
CA GLU A 41 -6.48 7.12 -15.87
C GLU A 41 -7.52 8.09 -15.30
N LEU A 42 -7.88 7.93 -14.02
CA LEU A 42 -8.87 8.76 -13.34
C LEU A 42 -8.39 10.21 -13.17
N GLU A 43 -7.10 10.44 -12.94
CA GLU A 43 -6.52 11.78 -12.89
C GLU A 43 -6.51 12.44 -14.28
N SER A 44 -6.17 11.68 -15.32
CA SER A 44 -6.22 12.16 -16.70
C SER A 44 -7.66 12.51 -17.13
N ASP A 45 -8.63 11.66 -16.77
CA ASP A 45 -10.06 11.88 -17.03
C ASP A 45 -10.61 13.15 -16.36
N PHE A 46 -9.95 13.64 -15.29
CA PHE A 46 -10.39 14.82 -14.56
C PHE A 46 -10.04 16.14 -15.27
N GLY A 47 -9.22 16.10 -16.34
CA GLY A 47 -8.89 17.26 -17.18
C GLY A 47 -8.01 18.34 -16.53
N LEU A 48 -7.68 18.20 -15.25
CA LEU A 48 -6.79 19.08 -14.48
C LEU A 48 -5.81 18.23 -13.67
N VAL A 49 -4.84 17.65 -14.38
CA VAL A 49 -3.76 16.85 -13.78
C VAL A 49 -2.94 17.74 -12.86
N CYS A 50 -2.91 17.40 -11.57
CA CYS A 50 -2.14 18.14 -10.57
C CYS A 50 -0.87 17.38 -10.19
N GLN A 51 0.29 18.04 -10.20
CA GLN A 51 1.55 17.42 -9.78
C GLN A 51 1.47 16.85 -8.36
N LYS A 52 0.81 17.55 -7.42
CA LYS A 52 0.58 17.07 -6.05
C LYS A 52 -0.15 15.71 -6.03
N THR A 53 -1.06 15.51 -6.97
CA THR A 53 -1.85 14.27 -7.08
C THR A 53 -1.04 13.16 -7.74
N LEU A 54 -0.23 13.47 -8.74
CA LEU A 54 0.73 12.53 -9.33
C LEU A 54 1.77 12.04 -8.31
N ASP A 55 2.37 12.96 -7.56
CA ASP A 55 3.33 12.64 -6.49
C ASP A 55 2.68 11.75 -5.42
N PHE A 56 1.40 11.99 -5.13
CA PHE A 56 0.64 11.12 -4.23
C PHE A 56 0.42 9.72 -4.82
N ILE A 57 0.08 9.59 -6.11
CA ILE A 57 -0.07 8.28 -6.76
C ILE A 57 1.24 7.50 -6.62
N ASP A 58 2.37 8.14 -6.90
CA ASP A 58 3.67 7.50 -6.74
C ASP A 58 3.89 7.05 -5.28
N TYR A 59 3.73 7.95 -4.31
CA TYR A 59 3.83 7.63 -2.88
C TYR A 59 2.87 6.50 -2.41
N ALA A 60 1.66 6.46 -2.94
CA ALA A 60 0.63 5.55 -2.48
C ALA A 60 0.86 4.11 -2.98
N PHE A 61 1.57 3.97 -4.11
CA PHE A 61 1.99 2.70 -4.69
C PHE A 61 3.50 2.42 -4.57
N GLU A 62 4.26 3.35 -4.00
CA GLU A 62 5.65 3.12 -3.64
C GLU A 62 5.67 1.96 -2.64
N GLU A 63 6.40 0.90 -3.00
CA GLU A 63 6.74 -0.11 -2.02
C GLU A 63 7.52 0.60 -0.94
N ASP A 64 7.11 0.48 0.34
CA ASP A 64 7.68 1.23 1.46
C ASP A 64 9.22 1.07 1.65
N GLY A 65 9.94 0.38 0.75
CA GLY A 65 11.40 0.17 0.73
C GLY A 65 11.90 -0.70 1.88
N VAL A 66 11.05 -0.90 2.88
CA VAL A 66 11.31 -1.73 4.03
C VAL A 66 10.77 -3.11 3.73
N ASP A 67 11.71 -3.97 3.36
CA ASP A 67 11.65 -5.41 3.46
C ASP A 67 11.37 -5.83 4.91
N ASN A 68 10.13 -5.65 5.36
CA ASN A 68 9.69 -5.97 6.72
C ASN A 68 9.24 -7.42 6.82
N CYS A 69 9.21 -8.00 8.02
CA CYS A 69 8.89 -9.42 8.16
C CYS A 69 7.56 -9.83 7.52
N SER A 70 6.55 -8.96 7.39
CA SER A 70 5.27 -9.29 6.74
C SER A 70 5.33 -9.58 5.24
N LYS A 71 6.38 -9.17 4.52
CA LYS A 71 6.53 -9.53 3.09
C LYS A 71 7.45 -10.76 2.90
N CYS A 72 7.92 -11.37 3.98
CA CYS A 72 8.91 -12.45 3.93
C CYS A 72 8.19 -13.80 3.77
N LYS A 73 8.75 -14.74 3.00
CA LYS A 73 8.19 -16.11 2.86
C LYS A 73 8.01 -16.88 4.18
N HIS A 74 8.67 -16.45 5.25
CA HIS A 74 8.57 -17.05 6.58
C HIS A 74 7.46 -16.46 7.44
N TYR A 75 6.76 -15.45 6.92
CA TYR A 75 5.62 -14.84 7.58
C TYR A 75 4.39 -15.72 7.49
N TYR A 76 3.70 -15.89 8.62
CA TYR A 76 2.33 -16.37 8.64
C TYR A 76 1.53 -15.67 9.73
N ILE A 77 0.22 -15.60 9.51
CA ILE A 77 -0.75 -15.15 10.51
C ILE A 77 -1.37 -16.40 11.12
N GLN A 78 -1.30 -16.53 12.44
CA GLN A 78 -2.08 -17.54 13.13
C GLN A 78 -3.56 -17.16 13.06
N HIS A 79 -4.38 -18.07 12.54
CA HIS A 79 -5.80 -17.83 12.29
C HIS A 79 -6.63 -17.67 13.58
N ASP A 80 -6.16 -18.20 14.70
CA ASP A 80 -6.86 -18.23 15.99
C ASP A 80 -6.89 -16.88 16.71
N ASN A 81 -5.85 -16.06 16.56
CA ASN A 81 -5.69 -14.81 17.32
C ASN A 81 -5.07 -13.67 16.48
N CYS A 82 -5.03 -13.84 15.16
CA CYS A 82 -4.39 -12.91 14.23
C CYS A 82 -2.93 -12.58 14.59
N THR A 83 -2.25 -13.46 15.33
CA THR A 83 -0.87 -13.24 15.75
C THR A 83 0.06 -13.47 14.58
N MET A 84 0.91 -12.48 14.35
CA MET A 84 1.92 -12.53 13.33
C MET A 84 3.15 -13.29 13.83
N GLN A 85 3.54 -14.34 13.12
CA GLN A 85 4.67 -15.20 13.47
C GLN A 85 5.65 -15.35 12.32
N CYS A 86 6.91 -15.63 12.67
CA CYS A 86 7.97 -15.97 11.71
C CYS A 86 8.41 -17.42 11.93
N HIS A 87 8.15 -18.29 10.95
CA HIS A 87 8.50 -19.71 11.03
C HIS A 87 10.01 -19.94 11.27
N TRP A 88 10.86 -19.11 10.65
CA TRP A 88 12.31 -19.23 10.78
C TRP A 88 12.85 -18.83 12.15
N LEU A 89 12.23 -17.82 12.79
CA LEU A 89 12.63 -17.35 14.11
C LEU A 89 11.92 -18.09 15.24
N GLY A 90 10.90 -18.90 14.93
CA GLY A 90 10.08 -19.60 15.92
C GLY A 90 9.38 -18.66 16.92
N LYS A 91 9.05 -17.42 16.52
CA LYS A 91 8.50 -16.42 17.45
C LYS A 91 7.51 -15.43 16.82
N ARG A 92 6.71 -14.82 17.69
CA ARG A 92 5.84 -13.67 17.38
C ARG A 92 6.66 -12.47 16.93
N ILE A 93 6.14 -11.77 15.92
CA ILE A 93 6.72 -10.55 15.34
C ILE A 93 5.67 -9.45 15.23
N THR A 94 6.12 -8.20 15.13
CA THR A 94 5.26 -7.08 14.72
C THR A 94 5.56 -6.71 13.26
N PRO A 95 4.54 -6.37 12.45
CA PRO A 95 4.70 -6.12 11.01
C PRO A 95 5.64 -4.96 10.68
N ARG A 96 5.79 -3.99 11.59
CA ARG A 96 5.93 -2.60 11.18
C ARG A 96 7.27 -1.91 11.41
N LYS A 97 8.32 -2.51 11.97
CA LYS A 97 9.49 -1.67 12.35
C LYS A 97 10.89 -2.17 12.09
N LYS A 98 11.11 -3.44 11.71
CA LYS A 98 12.47 -3.90 11.42
C LYS A 98 12.55 -4.59 10.07
N PRO A 99 13.53 -4.22 9.23
CA PRO A 99 13.90 -5.03 8.07
C PRO A 99 14.13 -6.47 8.52
N CYS A 100 13.57 -7.46 7.81
CA CYS A 100 13.85 -8.86 8.16
C CYS A 100 15.29 -9.18 7.76
N LYS A 101 16.12 -9.52 8.74
CA LYS A 101 17.50 -9.95 8.53
C LYS A 101 17.66 -11.16 7.59
N HIS A 102 16.57 -11.86 7.29
CA HIS A 102 16.55 -13.03 6.40
C HIS A 102 16.19 -12.73 4.94
N TYR A 103 15.84 -11.49 4.56
CA TYR A 103 15.59 -11.17 3.13
C TYR A 103 16.81 -11.39 2.25
N LYS A 104 18.00 -11.03 2.76
CA LYS A 104 19.26 -11.17 2.01
C LYS A 104 19.66 -12.62 1.70
N MET A 105 19.01 -13.63 2.29
CA MET A 105 19.31 -15.04 2.01
C MET A 105 18.60 -15.59 0.76
N ARG A 106 17.96 -14.73 -0.05
CA ARG A 106 17.26 -15.15 -1.29
C ARG A 106 18.04 -14.94 -2.59
N ASN A 107 19.24 -14.35 -2.53
CA ASN A 107 20.19 -14.33 -3.65
C ASN A 107 21.49 -15.05 -3.23
N GLY A 108 21.35 -16.25 -2.66
CA GLY A 108 22.49 -17.12 -2.42
C GLY A 108 23.08 -17.58 -3.74
N VAL A 109 24.30 -17.11 -4.00
CA VAL A 109 25.39 -17.96 -4.50
C VAL A 109 25.40 -19.29 -3.72
#